data_AF-A0A956BGZ4-F1
#
_entry.id   AF-A0A956BGZ4-F1
#
_cell.length_a   1.000
_cell.length_b   1.000
_cell.length_c   1.000
_cell.angle_alpha   90.00
_cell.angle_beta   90.00
_cell.angle_gamma   90.00
#
_symmetry.space_group_name_H-M   'P 1'
#
loop_
_entity.id
_entity.type
_entity.pdbx_description
1 polymer ?
#
loop_
_entity_poly.entity_id
_entity_poly.type
_entity_poly.pdbx_seq_one_letter_code
_entity_poly.pdbx_strand_id
1 'polypeptide(L)'
;MNIRRLPRYFALTVLAVLVWNPLLARFASAQDEVPPDFYPQIGFPILDADERQMFVELAESELCPCPGAPRSLSACLLDEEARCTLAEQVSSLMIRRIKEDLSAAEIRDELTTFITDASTPRDFDLDEAPHLGPTDAPVQLVVFSDFECPFCRRFAATEARLHE
;
A
#
# COMPACT_ATOMS: atom_id res chain seq x y z
N MET A 1 60.21 48.81 -20.21
CA MET A 1 59.62 48.06 -21.34
C MET A 1 59.11 46.74 -20.77
N ASN A 2 57.83 46.41 -20.63
CA ASN A 2 56.56 47.03 -21.03
C ASN A 2 55.47 46.41 -20.10
N ILE A 3 54.80 47.23 -19.27
CA ILE A 3 53.73 46.82 -18.36
C ILE A 3 52.42 46.87 -19.17
N ARG A 4 51.89 45.73 -19.58
CA ARG A 4 50.60 45.66 -20.29
C ARG A 4 49.45 45.85 -19.29
N ARG A 5 48.79 47.00 -19.40
CA ARG A 5 47.54 47.35 -18.71
C ARG A 5 46.39 46.45 -19.20
N LEU A 6 45.69 45.79 -18.28
CA LEU A 6 44.40 45.14 -18.52
C LEU A 6 43.26 46.18 -18.42
N PRO A 7 42.21 46.12 -19.25
CA PRO A 7 41.12 47.08 -19.26
C PRO A 7 40.10 46.82 -18.14
N ARG A 8 39.74 47.89 -17.42
CA ARG A 8 38.95 47.95 -16.16
C ARG A 8 37.42 47.79 -16.34
N TYR A 9 36.91 47.15 -17.38
CA TYR A 9 35.48 47.25 -17.76
C TYR A 9 34.63 45.97 -17.66
N PHE A 10 35.14 44.87 -17.09
CA PHE A 10 34.42 43.59 -17.06
C PHE A 10 33.70 43.25 -15.74
N ALA A 11 33.79 44.09 -14.71
CA ALA A 11 33.40 43.72 -13.35
C ALA A 11 32.01 44.23 -12.87
N LEU A 12 31.24 44.94 -13.69
CA LEU A 12 30.02 45.63 -13.23
C LEU A 12 28.68 45.05 -13.72
N THR A 13 28.67 43.99 -14.53
CA THR A 13 27.40 43.39 -15.04
C THR A 13 26.97 42.11 -14.33
N VAL A 14 27.82 41.50 -13.49
CA VAL A 14 27.51 40.19 -12.86
C VAL A 14 26.67 40.32 -11.58
N LEU A 15 26.64 41.49 -10.92
CA LEU A 15 25.95 41.66 -9.63
C LEU A 15 24.47 42.07 -9.73
N ALA A 16 23.94 42.40 -10.91
CA ALA A 16 22.56 42.86 -11.06
C ALA A 16 21.54 41.74 -11.40
N VAL A 17 21.99 40.53 -11.73
CA VAL A 17 21.09 39.40 -12.09
C VAL A 17 20.65 38.59 -10.86
N LEU A 18 21.35 38.70 -9.73
CA LEU A 18 21.13 37.84 -8.57
C LEU A 18 20.03 38.33 -7.59
N VAL A 19 19.49 39.54 -7.76
CA VAL A 19 18.56 40.13 -6.77
C VAL A 19 17.15 40.37 -7.33
N TRP A 20 16.89 40.10 -8.61
CA TRP A 20 15.54 40.28 -9.20
C TRP A 20 15.20 39.22 -10.23
N ASN A 21 15.37 37.93 -9.90
CA ASN A 21 14.75 36.86 -10.68
C ASN A 21 13.55 36.27 -9.92
N PRO A 22 12.31 36.77 -10.15
CA PRO A 22 11.10 36.26 -9.51
C PRO A 22 10.74 34.84 -10.00
N LEU A 23 11.50 34.26 -10.94
CA LEU A 23 11.32 32.86 -11.36
C LEU A 23 11.84 31.84 -10.33
N LEU A 24 12.67 32.24 -9.37
CA LEU A 24 13.13 31.31 -8.32
C LEU A 24 12.13 31.16 -7.16
N ALA A 25 11.15 32.06 -7.05
CA ALA A 25 10.12 31.99 -6.01
C ALA A 25 8.92 31.08 -6.39
N ARG A 26 9.04 30.30 -7.47
CA ARG A 26 7.94 29.47 -8.02
C ARG A 26 8.17 27.96 -7.98
N PHE A 27 9.18 27.48 -7.25
CA PHE A 27 9.42 26.06 -7.03
C PHE A 27 9.07 25.66 -5.59
N ALA A 28 7.79 25.81 -5.23
CA ALA A 28 7.20 25.21 -4.03
C ALA A 28 6.04 24.31 -4.48
N SER A 29 6.39 23.06 -4.79
CA SER A 29 5.64 21.81 -4.54
C SER A 29 4.10 21.81 -4.55
N ALA A 30 3.46 22.32 -5.60
CA ALA A 30 1.99 22.26 -5.74
C ALA A 30 1.51 21.45 -6.96
N GLN A 31 2.37 20.66 -7.59
CA GLN A 31 2.00 19.80 -8.71
C GLN A 31 2.41 18.38 -8.31
N ASP A 32 1.40 17.52 -8.21
CA ASP A 32 1.45 16.08 -7.88
C ASP A 32 1.32 15.69 -6.41
N GLU A 33 0.47 16.37 -5.63
CA GLU A 33 0.02 15.82 -4.33
C GLU A 33 -0.95 14.65 -4.56
N VAL A 34 -0.66 13.48 -3.97
CA VAL A 34 -1.51 12.28 -4.08
C VAL A 34 -2.86 12.54 -3.40
N PRO A 35 -4.00 12.45 -4.12
CA PRO A 35 -5.33 12.72 -3.54
C PRO A 35 -5.81 11.59 -2.59
N PRO A 36 -6.75 11.85 -1.66
CA PRO A 36 -7.18 10.87 -0.66
C PRO A 36 -7.85 9.62 -1.25
N ASP A 37 -8.35 9.74 -2.47
CA ASP A 37 -9.08 8.73 -3.23
C ASP A 37 -8.28 8.19 -4.42
N PHE A 38 -6.95 8.37 -4.43
CA PHE A 38 -6.08 7.89 -5.52
C PHE A 38 -6.26 6.40 -5.81
N TYR A 39 -6.52 5.59 -4.79
CA TYR A 39 -7.00 4.22 -4.90
C TYR A 39 -8.43 4.12 -4.34
N PRO A 40 -9.48 4.24 -5.18
CA PRO A 40 -10.86 4.44 -4.72
C PRO A 40 -11.41 3.36 -3.78
N GLN A 41 -10.97 2.12 -3.94
CA GLN A 41 -11.46 0.95 -3.19
C GLN A 41 -10.89 0.85 -1.76
N ILE A 42 -9.74 1.45 -1.48
CA ILE A 42 -9.14 1.49 -0.14
C ILE A 42 -9.24 2.89 0.47
N GLY A 43 -9.11 3.93 -0.36
CA GLY A 43 -8.88 5.31 0.06
C GLY A 43 -7.67 5.47 0.99
N PHE A 44 -7.49 6.69 1.46
CA PHE A 44 -6.50 7.04 2.47
C PHE A 44 -7.18 7.68 3.68
N PRO A 45 -7.92 6.90 4.49
CA PRO A 45 -8.78 7.46 5.54
C PRO A 45 -8.02 8.10 6.70
N ILE A 46 -6.75 7.75 6.88
CA ILE A 46 -5.94 8.17 8.04
C ILE A 46 -4.58 8.77 7.66
N LEU A 47 -4.25 8.83 6.36
CA LEU A 47 -2.96 9.32 5.89
C LEU A 47 -3.03 10.81 5.48
N ASP A 48 -2.01 11.57 5.83
CA ASP A 48 -1.79 12.94 5.34
C ASP A 48 -1.13 12.98 3.96
N ALA A 49 -0.75 14.15 3.46
CA ALA A 49 -0.16 14.31 2.13
C ALA A 49 1.17 13.57 1.95
N ASP A 50 2.06 13.67 2.93
CA ASP A 50 3.40 13.09 2.85
C ASP A 50 3.31 11.56 3.04
N GLU A 51 2.45 11.12 3.97
CA GLU A 51 2.15 9.70 4.20
C GLU A 51 1.52 9.04 2.95
N ARG A 52 0.63 9.75 2.24
CA ARG A 52 0.05 9.28 0.96
C ARG A 52 1.11 9.16 -0.13
N GLN A 53 2.02 10.13 -0.21
CA GLN A 53 3.12 10.07 -1.16
C GLN A 53 4.03 8.86 -0.89
N MET A 54 4.38 8.63 0.38
CA MET A 54 5.16 7.45 0.80
C MET A 54 4.44 6.14 0.47
N PHE A 55 3.11 6.07 0.66
CA PHE A 55 2.34 4.90 0.28
C PHE A 55 2.45 4.60 -1.21
N VAL A 56 2.27 5.61 -2.07
CA VAL A 56 2.33 5.42 -3.53
C VAL A 56 3.73 4.98 -3.97
N GLU A 57 4.78 5.60 -3.43
CA GLU A 57 6.17 5.21 -3.72
C GLU A 57 6.44 3.75 -3.34
N LEU A 58 6.01 3.35 -2.13
CA LEU A 58 6.10 1.95 -1.70
C LEU A 58 5.31 1.04 -2.62
N ALA A 59 4.04 1.35 -2.91
CA ALA A 59 3.18 0.54 -3.77
C ALA A 59 3.73 0.40 -5.20
N GLU A 60 4.44 1.39 -5.73
CA GLU A 60 5.12 1.30 -7.03
C GLU A 60 6.33 0.36 -6.99
N SER A 61 7.05 0.33 -5.87
CA SER A 61 8.24 -0.51 -5.69
C SER A 61 7.94 -1.97 -5.33
N GLU A 62 6.81 -2.23 -4.67
CA GLU A 62 6.44 -3.57 -4.20
C GLU A 62 5.69 -4.38 -5.28
N LEU A 63 5.87 -5.70 -5.28
CA LEU A 63 5.19 -6.61 -6.21
C LEU A 63 3.74 -6.86 -5.79
N CYS A 64 2.85 -7.02 -6.77
CA CYS A 64 1.47 -7.39 -6.49
C CYS A 64 1.39 -8.83 -5.97
N PRO A 65 0.67 -9.09 -4.85
CA PRO A 65 0.55 -10.42 -4.28
C PRO A 65 -0.50 -11.31 -4.98
N CYS A 66 -1.15 -10.82 -6.04
CA CYS A 66 -2.18 -11.59 -6.74
C CYS A 66 -1.58 -12.72 -7.58
N PRO A 67 -2.24 -13.89 -7.67
CA PRO A 67 -1.77 -15.02 -8.47
C PRO A 67 -1.52 -14.62 -9.93
N GLY A 68 -0.29 -14.82 -10.42
CA GLY A 68 0.06 -14.56 -11.82
C GLY A 68 0.18 -13.09 -12.24
N ALA A 69 0.33 -12.15 -11.29
CA ALA A 69 0.41 -10.73 -11.57
C ALA A 69 1.82 -10.14 -11.34
N PRO A 70 2.77 -10.25 -12.29
CA PRO A 70 4.14 -9.71 -12.16
C PRO A 70 4.18 -8.20 -12.42
N ARG A 71 3.46 -7.42 -11.62
CA ARG A 71 3.34 -5.95 -11.72
C ARG A 71 3.46 -5.33 -10.34
N SER A 72 3.68 -4.01 -10.27
CA SER A 72 3.70 -3.28 -8.99
C SER A 72 2.35 -3.37 -8.28
N LEU A 73 2.33 -3.30 -6.96
CA LEU A 73 1.11 -3.19 -6.16
C LEU A 73 0.26 -1.98 -6.58
N SER A 74 0.87 -0.83 -6.90
CA SER A 74 0.17 0.38 -7.37
C SER A 74 -0.62 0.13 -8.66
N ALA A 75 0.04 -0.37 -9.71
CA ALA A 75 -0.64 -0.80 -10.93
C ALA A 75 -1.73 -1.85 -10.64
N CYS A 76 -1.52 -2.69 -9.63
CA CYS A 76 -2.50 -3.68 -9.18
C CYS A 76 -3.79 -3.06 -8.67
N LEU A 77 -3.68 -2.10 -7.77
CA LEU A 77 -4.80 -1.44 -7.14
C LEU A 77 -5.61 -0.59 -8.12
N LEU A 78 -4.96 -0.04 -9.16
CA LEU A 78 -5.64 0.76 -10.18
C LEU A 78 -6.42 -0.08 -11.21
N ASP A 79 -6.16 -1.39 -11.27
CA ASP A 79 -6.83 -2.29 -12.21
C ASP A 79 -7.97 -3.02 -11.50
N GLU A 80 -9.21 -2.64 -11.81
CA GLU A 80 -10.40 -3.19 -11.15
C GLU A 80 -10.65 -4.67 -11.45
N GLU A 81 -10.20 -5.13 -12.61
CA GLU A 81 -10.46 -6.48 -13.12
C GLU A 81 -9.42 -7.47 -12.61
N ALA A 82 -8.18 -7.01 -12.42
CA ALA A 82 -7.06 -7.85 -12.03
C ALA A 82 -6.59 -7.65 -10.57
N ARG A 83 -7.22 -6.77 -9.78
CA ARG A 83 -6.97 -6.68 -8.33
C ARG A 83 -7.61 -7.84 -7.58
N CYS A 84 -6.95 -8.31 -6.52
CA CYS A 84 -7.44 -9.38 -5.65
C CYS A 84 -7.58 -8.89 -4.20
N THR A 85 -8.35 -9.60 -3.39
CA THR A 85 -8.56 -9.28 -1.96
C THR A 85 -7.24 -9.17 -1.18
N LEU A 86 -6.23 -9.98 -1.51
CA LEU A 86 -4.93 -9.93 -0.82
C LEU A 86 -4.19 -8.61 -1.09
N ALA A 87 -4.33 -8.01 -2.28
CA ALA A 87 -3.73 -6.71 -2.57
C ALA A 87 -4.39 -5.59 -1.74
N GLU A 88 -5.70 -5.64 -1.55
CA GLU A 88 -6.43 -4.70 -0.68
C GLU A 88 -6.05 -4.86 0.80
N GLN A 89 -5.86 -6.10 1.27
CA GLN A 89 -5.42 -6.41 2.63
C GLN A 89 -4.00 -5.90 2.90
N VAL A 90 -3.06 -6.16 1.99
CA VAL A 90 -1.69 -5.66 2.03
C VAL A 90 -1.67 -4.13 2.04
N SER A 91 -2.51 -3.50 1.23
CA SER A 91 -2.64 -2.04 1.21
C SER A 91 -3.18 -1.49 2.54
N SER A 92 -4.19 -2.13 3.11
CA SER A 92 -4.75 -1.77 4.41
C SER A 92 -3.75 -1.96 5.55
N LEU A 93 -2.85 -2.95 5.46
CA LEU A 93 -1.73 -3.13 6.38
C LEU A 93 -0.72 -1.98 6.20
N MET A 94 -0.30 -1.70 4.97
CA MET A 94 0.66 -0.65 4.65
C MET A 94 0.18 0.74 5.11
N ILE A 95 -1.11 1.08 4.90
CA ILE A 95 -1.72 2.32 5.42
C ILE A 95 -1.53 2.42 6.95
N ARG A 96 -1.81 1.33 7.69
CA ARG A 96 -1.66 1.33 9.15
C ARG A 96 -0.20 1.50 9.57
N ARG A 97 0.73 0.83 8.89
CA ARG A 97 2.16 0.88 9.24
C ARG A 97 2.81 2.22 8.93
N ILE A 98 2.44 2.84 7.81
CA ILE A 98 2.85 4.21 7.52
C ILE A 98 2.32 5.15 8.61
N LYS A 99 1.06 4.96 9.04
CA LYS A 99 0.49 5.80 10.10
C LYS A 99 1.15 5.61 11.47
N GLU A 100 1.76 4.45 11.69
CA GLU A 100 2.55 4.12 12.87
C GLU A 100 4.01 4.60 12.76
N ASP A 101 4.35 5.36 11.69
CA ASP A 101 5.68 5.92 11.42
C ASP A 101 6.78 4.85 11.23
N LEU A 102 6.41 3.68 10.70
CA LEU A 102 7.38 2.65 10.33
C LEU A 102 8.15 3.06 9.08
N SER A 103 9.43 2.69 9.03
CA SER A 103 10.25 2.90 7.85
C SER A 103 9.83 2.00 6.69
N ALA A 104 10.12 2.43 5.46
CA ALA A 104 9.90 1.64 4.26
C ALA A 104 10.49 0.21 4.32
N ALA A 105 11.63 0.05 5.01
CA ALA A 105 12.27 -1.26 5.17
C ALA A 105 11.47 -2.17 6.12
N GLU A 106 11.05 -1.66 7.28
CA GLU A 106 10.23 -2.40 8.24
C GLU A 106 8.88 -2.79 7.63
N ILE A 107 8.25 -1.86 6.89
CA ILE A 107 7.01 -2.13 6.16
C ILE A 107 7.21 -3.30 5.20
N ARG A 108 8.27 -3.30 4.39
CA ARG A 108 8.55 -4.38 3.44
C ARG A 108 8.73 -5.74 4.11
N ASP A 109 9.45 -5.78 5.23
CA ASP A 109 9.66 -7.01 6.00
C ASP A 109 8.32 -7.55 6.56
N GLU A 110 7.47 -6.65 7.07
CA GLU A 110 6.13 -7.01 7.52
C GLU A 110 5.23 -7.47 6.36
N LEU A 111 5.25 -6.80 5.22
CA LEU A 111 4.48 -7.18 4.04
C LEU A 111 4.88 -8.59 3.57
N THR A 112 6.18 -8.88 3.52
CA THR A 112 6.68 -10.20 3.15
C THR A 112 6.15 -11.28 4.09
N THR A 113 6.18 -11.01 5.39
CA THR A 113 5.64 -11.93 6.41
C THR A 113 4.14 -12.14 6.23
N PHE A 114 3.38 -11.06 6.07
CA PHE A 114 1.93 -11.11 5.91
C PHE A 114 1.52 -11.86 4.64
N ILE A 115 2.14 -11.56 3.50
CA ILE A 115 1.86 -12.21 2.21
C ILE A 115 2.17 -13.71 2.31
N THR A 116 3.30 -14.07 2.90
CA THR A 116 3.70 -15.48 3.05
C THR A 116 2.71 -16.23 3.94
N ASP A 117 2.33 -15.66 5.09
CA ASP A 117 1.37 -16.27 6.00
C ASP A 117 -0.02 -16.43 5.34
N ALA A 118 -0.52 -15.37 4.70
CA ALA A 118 -1.83 -15.36 4.05
C ALA A 118 -1.93 -16.30 2.84
N SER A 119 -0.80 -16.57 2.16
CA SER A 119 -0.76 -17.46 1.00
C SER A 119 -0.36 -18.90 1.33
N THR A 120 0.01 -19.19 2.59
CA THR A 120 0.39 -20.54 2.99
C THR A 120 -0.86 -21.37 3.32
N PRO A 121 -1.12 -22.49 2.61
CA PRO A 121 -2.20 -23.39 2.98
C PRO A 121 -2.02 -23.89 4.41
N ARG A 122 -3.11 -23.87 5.18
CA ARG A 122 -3.16 -24.44 6.53
C ARG A 122 -3.91 -25.75 6.48
N ASP A 123 -3.33 -26.74 7.14
CA ASP A 123 -3.93 -28.05 7.35
C ASP A 123 -4.34 -28.17 8.82
N PHE A 124 -5.49 -28.78 9.07
CA PHE A 124 -6.04 -28.97 10.40
C PHE A 124 -6.24 -30.46 10.63
N ASP A 125 -5.80 -30.96 11.78
CA ASP A 125 -6.14 -32.32 12.20
C ASP A 125 -7.62 -32.33 12.65
N LEU A 126 -8.45 -33.05 11.89
CA LEU A 126 -9.89 -33.11 12.08
C LEU A 126 -10.36 -34.53 12.48
N ASP A 127 -9.47 -35.48 12.71
CA ASP A 127 -9.83 -36.90 12.89
C ASP A 127 -10.82 -37.13 14.05
N GLU A 128 -10.65 -36.37 15.14
CA GLU A 128 -11.53 -36.42 16.30
C GLU A 128 -12.51 -35.23 16.37
N ALA A 129 -12.49 -34.34 15.38
CA ALA A 129 -13.31 -33.14 15.38
C ALA A 129 -14.78 -33.48 15.02
N PRO A 130 -15.75 -33.02 15.82
CA PRO A 130 -17.16 -33.14 15.45
C PRO A 130 -17.41 -32.31 14.18
N HIS A 131 -18.05 -32.92 13.19
CA HIS A 131 -18.37 -32.28 11.93
C HIS A 131 -19.81 -32.58 11.51
N LEU A 132 -20.30 -31.76 10.58
CA LEU A 132 -21.62 -31.89 9.98
C LEU A 132 -21.47 -31.97 8.46
N GLY A 133 -22.15 -32.94 7.84
CA GLY A 133 -22.12 -33.18 6.39
C GLY A 133 -21.28 -34.40 5.99
N PRO A 134 -21.18 -34.71 4.68
CA PRO A 134 -20.41 -35.84 4.18
C PRO A 134 -18.90 -35.66 4.35
N THR A 135 -18.18 -36.73 4.67
CA THR A 135 -16.71 -36.73 4.80
C THR A 135 -15.98 -36.54 3.47
N ASP A 136 -16.65 -36.79 2.35
CA ASP A 136 -16.12 -36.67 0.98
C ASP A 136 -16.62 -35.42 0.25
N ALA A 137 -17.11 -34.41 0.99
CA ALA A 137 -17.52 -33.14 0.42
C ALA A 137 -16.37 -32.48 -0.37
N PRO A 138 -16.63 -31.91 -1.57
CA PRO A 138 -15.58 -31.31 -2.40
C PRO A 138 -14.94 -30.06 -1.77
N VAL A 139 -15.60 -29.47 -0.78
CA VAL A 139 -15.12 -28.34 0.01
C VAL A 139 -15.39 -28.64 1.48
N GLN A 140 -14.37 -28.47 2.33
CA GLN A 140 -14.47 -28.56 3.78
C GLN A 140 -14.34 -27.15 4.38
N LEU A 141 -15.22 -26.82 5.33
CA LEU A 141 -15.23 -25.53 6.00
C LEU A 141 -14.91 -25.71 7.49
N VAL A 142 -13.77 -25.19 7.94
CA VAL A 142 -13.39 -25.18 9.37
C VAL A 142 -13.72 -23.80 9.95
N VAL A 143 -14.65 -23.75 10.91
CA VAL A 143 -15.14 -22.50 11.50
C VAL A 143 -14.60 -22.33 12.91
N PHE A 144 -13.73 -21.35 13.10
CA PHE A 144 -13.37 -20.86 14.43
C PHE A 144 -14.46 -19.92 14.94
N SER A 145 -15.17 -20.34 15.99
CA SER A 145 -16.30 -19.60 16.55
C SER A 145 -16.14 -19.41 18.05
N ASP A 146 -16.63 -18.29 18.53
CA ASP A 146 -16.69 -17.95 19.95
C ASP A 146 -18.15 -17.61 20.31
N PHE A 147 -18.64 -18.17 21.42
CA PHE A 147 -20.03 -18.00 21.87
C PHE A 147 -20.37 -16.54 22.22
N GLU A 148 -19.37 -15.74 22.61
CA GLU A 148 -19.55 -14.34 22.95
C GLU A 148 -19.40 -13.42 21.74
N CYS A 149 -18.90 -13.92 20.60
CA CYS A 149 -18.70 -13.10 19.41
C CYS A 149 -20.03 -12.81 18.68
N PRO A 150 -20.50 -11.54 18.61
CA PRO A 150 -21.75 -11.20 17.95
C PRO A 150 -21.71 -11.41 16.43
N PHE A 151 -20.52 -11.43 15.83
CA PHE A 151 -20.34 -11.70 14.40
C PHE A 151 -20.45 -13.20 14.10
N CYS A 152 -19.91 -14.06 14.97
CA CYS A 152 -20.09 -15.52 14.87
C CYS A 152 -21.58 -15.89 14.92
N ARG A 153 -22.36 -15.25 15.81
CA ARG A 153 -23.82 -15.45 15.84
C ARG A 153 -24.52 -15.07 14.53
N ARG A 154 -24.07 -14.01 13.85
CA ARG A 154 -24.63 -13.62 12.54
C ARG A 154 -24.22 -14.63 11.46
N PHE A 155 -22.98 -15.09 11.48
CA PHE A 155 -22.46 -16.09 10.55
C PHE A 155 -23.18 -17.43 10.66
N ALA A 156 -23.49 -17.90 11.88
CA ALA A 156 -24.22 -19.16 12.10
C ALA A 156 -25.56 -19.23 11.34
N ALA A 157 -26.24 -18.09 11.14
CA ALA A 157 -27.46 -18.04 10.34
C ALA A 157 -27.23 -18.22 8.83
N THR A 158 -26.03 -17.91 8.33
CA THR A 158 -25.62 -18.16 6.94
C THR A 158 -25.14 -19.60 6.77
N GLU A 159 -24.37 -20.11 7.73
CA GLU A 159 -23.91 -21.50 7.76
C GLU A 159 -25.09 -22.49 7.71
N ALA A 160 -26.16 -22.24 8.47
CA ALA A 160 -27.35 -23.08 8.46
C ALA A 160 -27.95 -23.29 7.05
N ARG A 161 -27.77 -22.34 6.13
CA ARG A 161 -28.26 -22.42 4.74
C ARG A 161 -27.41 -23.31 3.84
N LEU A 162 -26.19 -23.67 4.26
CA LEU A 162 -25.31 -24.58 3.51
C LEU A 162 -25.72 -26.04 3.67
N HIS A 163 -26.56 -26.34 4.66
CA HIS A 163 -27.02 -27.69 4.98
C HIS A 163 -28.46 -27.99 4.50
N GLU A 164 -29.08 -27.03 3.81
CA GLU A 164 -30.38 -27.20 3.13
C GLU A 164 -30.22 -27.92 1.78
#